data_AF-A0A094CTD4-F1
#
_entry.id   AF-A0A094CTD4-F1
#
_cell.length_a   1.000
_cell.length_b   1.000
_cell.length_c   1.000
_cell.angle_alpha   90.00
_cell.angle_beta   90.00
_cell.angle_gamma   90.00
#
_symmetry.space_group_name_H-M   'P 1'
#
loop_
_entity.id
_entity.type
_entity.pdbx_description
1 polymer ?
#
loop_
_entity_poly.entity_id
_entity_poly.type
_entity_poly.pdbx_seq_one_letter_code
_entity_poly.pdbx_strand_id
1 'polypeptide(L)'
;MSYGKCKQVNGDTHLEPPSSSYGNHSSYDPTRRPLHVIVAGAGPSGIAMAIELLKLPNITFEIFEKNADVGGTWFENRYPGAACDVASHAYQYTFASNPDWSSHFSPAPEIFTYFRDVAEKFQVLEHIRLNSRITSSKWNAERSK
;
A
#
# COMPACT_ATOMS: atom_id res chain seq x y z
N MET A 1 -32.42 34.12 -2.36
CA MET A 1 -32.98 34.38 -3.70
C MET A 1 -32.22 35.54 -4.33
N SER A 2 -31.36 35.25 -5.31
CA SER A 2 -30.98 36.18 -6.38
C SER A 2 -30.35 35.33 -7.48
N TYR A 3 -30.96 35.36 -8.66
CA TYR A 3 -30.63 34.53 -9.82
C TYR A 3 -29.43 35.11 -10.58
N GLY A 4 -28.38 34.30 -10.78
CA GLY A 4 -27.26 34.59 -11.68
C GLY A 4 -27.36 33.75 -12.95
N LYS A 5 -27.46 34.42 -14.10
CA LYS A 5 -27.88 33.91 -15.42
C LYS A 5 -27.03 32.78 -16.02
N CYS A 6 -27.75 31.85 -16.65
CA CYS A 6 -27.26 30.89 -17.65
C CYS A 6 -26.80 31.62 -18.92
N LYS A 7 -25.60 31.30 -19.42
CA LYS A 7 -25.20 31.51 -20.81
C LYS A 7 -24.75 30.17 -21.37
N GLN A 8 -25.52 29.60 -22.29
CA GLN A 8 -25.07 28.54 -23.17
C GLN A 8 -24.25 29.16 -24.30
N VAL A 9 -23.05 28.63 -24.53
CA VAL A 9 -22.29 28.83 -25.76
C VAL A 9 -21.64 27.49 -26.12
N ASN A 10 -22.17 26.88 -27.18
CA ASN A 10 -21.63 25.85 -28.09
C ASN A 10 -20.92 24.60 -27.52
N GLY A 11 -21.41 23.45 -27.99
CA GLY A 11 -21.01 22.12 -27.55
C GLY A 11 -19.57 21.77 -27.87
N ASP A 12 -18.90 21.26 -26.84
CA ASP A 12 -17.93 20.17 -26.81
C ASP A 12 -17.62 19.95 -25.32
N THR A 13 -18.43 19.13 -24.64
CA THR A 13 -18.23 18.85 -23.21
C THR A 13 -17.08 17.84 -23.05
N HIS A 14 -15.85 18.31 -23.21
CA HIS A 14 -14.73 17.67 -22.55
C HIS A 14 -14.84 18.04 -21.07
N LEU A 15 -15.33 17.10 -20.24
CA LEU A 15 -15.32 17.25 -18.80
C LEU A 15 -13.86 17.26 -18.35
N GLU A 16 -13.28 18.44 -18.14
CA GLU A 16 -12.03 18.51 -17.38
C GLU A 16 -12.29 17.92 -15.99
N PRO A 17 -11.50 16.93 -15.53
CA PRO A 17 -11.64 16.45 -14.17
C PRO A 17 -11.45 17.63 -13.22
N PRO A 18 -12.26 17.75 -12.16
CA PRO A 18 -12.10 18.83 -11.20
C PRO A 18 -10.65 18.85 -10.72
N SER A 19 -10.01 20.02 -10.83
CA SER A 19 -8.64 20.22 -10.40
C SER A 19 -8.52 19.75 -8.97
N SER A 20 -7.91 18.58 -8.83
CA SER A 20 -7.60 17.94 -7.57
C SER A 20 -6.82 18.95 -6.73
N SER A 21 -7.49 19.54 -5.74
CA SER A 21 -6.90 20.49 -4.78
C SER A 21 -5.95 19.80 -3.80
N TYR A 22 -5.67 18.52 -4.00
CA TYR A 22 -4.51 17.85 -3.41
C TYR A 22 -3.27 18.45 -4.07
N GLY A 23 -2.71 19.47 -3.43
CA GLY A 23 -1.60 20.25 -3.95
C GLY A 23 -0.47 19.38 -4.49
N ASN A 24 0.16 19.88 -5.56
CA ASN A 24 1.44 19.38 -6.06
C ASN A 24 2.53 19.61 -5.00
N HIS A 25 2.46 18.88 -3.90
CA HIS A 25 3.55 18.78 -2.95
C HIS A 25 4.55 17.80 -3.56
N SER A 26 5.71 18.32 -3.96
CA SER A 26 6.87 17.46 -4.20
C SER A 26 6.98 16.49 -3.02
N SER A 27 6.89 15.19 -3.30
CA SER A 27 7.05 14.13 -2.28
C SER A 27 8.41 14.23 -1.60
N TYR A 28 9.38 14.82 -2.30
CA TYR A 28 10.68 15.18 -1.78
C TYR A 28 10.78 16.69 -1.56
N ASP A 29 10.65 17.09 -0.31
CA ASP A 29 10.99 18.42 0.18
C ASP A 29 11.99 18.23 1.33
N PRO A 30 13.28 18.56 1.11
CA PRO A 30 14.34 18.34 2.10
C PRO A 30 14.18 19.22 3.35
N THR A 31 13.28 20.20 3.32
CA THR A 31 12.93 21.01 4.50
C THR A 31 11.90 20.33 5.41
N ARG A 32 11.31 19.21 4.98
CA ARG A 32 10.33 18.48 5.78
C ARG A 32 10.99 17.82 6.99
N ARG A 33 10.37 18.05 8.14
CA ARG A 33 10.66 17.39 9.42
C ARG A 33 10.87 15.88 9.22
N PRO A 34 11.93 15.29 9.81
CA PRO A 34 12.06 13.84 9.88
C PRO A 34 10.88 13.18 10.59
N LEU A 35 10.35 12.09 10.03
CA LEU A 35 9.26 11.31 10.60
C LEU A 35 9.68 9.87 10.83
N HIS A 36 9.23 9.30 11.94
CA HIS A 36 9.31 7.87 12.19
C HIS A 36 7.91 7.27 12.09
N VAL A 37 7.74 6.30 11.19
CA VAL A 37 6.45 5.68 10.87
C VAL A 37 6.43 4.26 11.39
N ILE A 38 5.34 3.87 12.05
CA ILE A 38 5.09 2.48 12.41
C ILE A 38 4.01 1.93 11.48
N VAL A 39 4.32 0.82 10.80
CA VAL A 39 3.36 0.10 9.96
C VAL A 39 2.88 -1.14 10.72
N ALA A 40 1.57 -1.29 10.81
CA ALA A 40 0.95 -2.45 11.46
C ALA A 40 0.56 -3.50 10.42
N GLY A 41 1.30 -4.60 10.39
CA GLY A 41 1.08 -5.73 9.49
C GLY A 41 1.99 -5.73 8.26
N ALA A 42 2.48 -6.92 7.90
CA ALA A 42 3.30 -7.21 6.73
C ALA A 42 2.52 -8.03 5.68
N GLY A 43 1.25 -7.71 5.49
CA GLY A 43 0.47 -8.18 4.33
C GLY A 43 0.80 -7.38 3.07
N PRO A 44 0.06 -7.59 1.96
CA PRO A 44 0.29 -6.88 0.70
C PRO A 44 0.34 -5.35 0.87
N SER A 45 -0.61 -4.76 1.61
CA SER A 45 -0.61 -3.31 1.84
C SER A 45 0.61 -2.81 2.62
N GLY A 46 1.06 -3.56 3.64
CA GLY A 46 2.23 -3.22 4.44
C GLY A 46 3.53 -3.28 3.64
N ILE A 47 3.68 -4.31 2.80
CA ILE A 47 4.82 -4.46 1.90
C ILE A 47 4.86 -3.31 0.89
N ALA A 48 3.74 -3.00 0.23
CA ALA A 48 3.65 -1.88 -0.71
C ALA A 48 3.98 -0.53 -0.03
N MET A 49 3.44 -0.29 1.16
CA MET A 49 3.73 0.91 1.94
C MET A 49 5.22 1.04 2.23
N ALA A 50 5.88 -0.04 2.67
CA ALA A 50 7.31 -0.03 2.95
C ALA A 50 8.14 0.33 1.72
N ILE A 51 7.80 -0.22 0.55
CA ILE A 51 8.48 0.08 -0.72
C ILE A 51 8.37 1.57 -1.07
N GLU A 52 7.24 2.21 -0.81
CA GLU A 52 7.09 3.65 -1.00
C GLU A 52 7.86 4.47 0.05
N LEU A 53 7.85 4.04 1.32
CA LEU A 53 8.58 4.72 2.39
C LEU A 53 10.10 4.69 2.18
N LEU A 54 10.65 3.61 1.62
CA LEU A 54 12.07 3.49 1.25
C LEU A 54 12.53 4.57 0.25
N LYS A 55 11.61 5.14 -0.53
CA LYS A 55 11.90 6.21 -1.50
C LYS A 55 11.98 7.60 -0.85
N LEU A 56 11.60 7.72 0.43
CA LEU A 56 11.46 8.98 1.14
C LEU A 56 12.62 9.17 2.13
N PRO A 57 13.64 10.00 1.81
CA PRO A 57 14.88 10.07 2.58
C PRO A 57 14.73 10.72 3.97
N ASN A 58 13.64 11.42 4.24
CA ASN A 58 13.34 12.03 5.54
C ASN A 58 12.42 11.15 6.41
N ILE A 59 12.16 9.91 6.01
CA ILE A 59 11.31 8.98 6.75
C ILE A 59 12.10 7.74 7.15
N THR A 60 12.00 7.37 8.41
CA THR A 60 12.37 6.05 8.92
C THR A 60 11.12 5.29 9.30
N PHE A 61 11.16 3.95 9.21
CA PHE A 61 10.00 3.14 9.58
C PHE A 61 10.37 1.76 10.10
N GLU A 62 9.43 1.18 10.85
CA GLU A 62 9.43 -0.22 11.27
C GLU A 62 8.05 -0.82 11.02
N ILE A 63 8.02 -2.08 10.60
CA ILE A 63 6.79 -2.87 10.42
C ILE A 63 6.70 -3.88 11.56
N PHE A 64 5.55 -3.97 12.22
CA PHE A 64 5.27 -5.03 13.19
C PHE A 64 4.26 -6.01 12.60
N GLU A 65 4.63 -7.28 12.54
CA GLU A 65 3.79 -8.37 12.05
C GLU A 65 3.60 -9.41 13.15
N LYS A 66 2.34 -9.80 13.40
CA LYS A 66 2.00 -10.78 14.43
C LYS A 66 2.48 -12.19 14.09
N ASN A 67 2.60 -12.49 12.80
CA ASN A 67 2.94 -13.81 12.28
C ASN A 67 4.46 -14.05 12.25
N ALA A 68 4.83 -15.31 12.03
CA ALA A 68 6.23 -15.73 11.91
C ALA A 68 6.84 -15.46 10.52
N ASP A 69 6.04 -15.00 9.56
CA ASP A 69 6.48 -14.55 8.24
C ASP A 69 5.51 -13.46 7.72
N VAL A 70 5.86 -12.85 6.59
CA VAL A 70 5.04 -11.86 5.88
C VAL A 70 3.84 -12.49 5.18
N GLY A 71 3.05 -11.71 4.44
CA GLY A 71 1.99 -12.20 3.56
C GLY A 71 0.58 -12.01 4.12
N GLY A 72 0.44 -11.74 5.42
CA GLY A 72 -0.84 -11.39 6.06
C GLY A 72 -1.90 -12.45 5.85
N THR A 73 -2.99 -12.12 5.14
CA THR A 73 -4.05 -13.07 4.75
C THR A 73 -3.49 -14.32 4.07
N TRP A 74 -2.46 -14.15 3.24
CA TRP A 74 -1.82 -15.25 2.51
C TRP A 74 -0.81 -16.01 3.37
N PHE A 75 -0.52 -15.58 4.60
CA PHE A 75 0.15 -16.40 5.60
C PHE A 75 -0.86 -17.22 6.41
N GLU A 76 -1.93 -16.58 6.87
CA GLU A 76 -2.86 -17.21 7.82
C GLU A 76 -3.77 -18.25 7.18
N ASN A 77 -4.21 -18.02 5.94
CA ASN A 77 -5.16 -18.91 5.29
C ASN A 77 -4.44 -20.08 4.62
N ARG A 78 -4.58 -21.27 5.22
CA ARG A 78 -3.99 -22.54 4.76
C ARG A 78 -5.02 -23.64 4.52
N TYR A 79 -6.30 -23.28 4.47
CA TYR A 79 -7.35 -24.25 4.19
C TYR A 79 -7.30 -24.74 2.73
N PRO A 80 -7.69 -26.00 2.44
CA PRO A 80 -7.68 -26.53 1.09
C PRO A 80 -8.56 -25.71 0.13
N GLY A 81 -8.04 -25.41 -1.05
CA GLY A 81 -8.76 -24.64 -2.08
C GLY A 81 -8.74 -23.13 -1.91
N ALA A 82 -8.03 -22.59 -0.90
CA ALA A 82 -7.83 -21.16 -0.78
C ALA A 82 -7.16 -20.57 -2.04
N ALA A 83 -7.79 -19.56 -2.63
CA ALA A 83 -7.32 -18.85 -3.82
C ALA A 83 -7.92 -17.43 -3.83
N CYS A 84 -7.41 -16.57 -4.71
CA CYS A 84 -8.03 -15.27 -4.98
C CYS A 84 -9.09 -15.41 -6.08
N ASP A 85 -10.19 -14.66 -5.96
CA ASP A 85 -11.25 -14.53 -6.97
C ASP A 85 -10.90 -13.53 -8.08
N VAL A 86 -9.79 -12.80 -7.93
CA VAL A 86 -9.22 -11.93 -8.95
C VAL A 86 -8.21 -12.71 -9.77
N ALA A 87 -8.21 -12.48 -11.10
CA ALA A 87 -7.23 -13.07 -11.99
C ALA A 87 -5.80 -12.76 -11.51
N SER A 88 -4.91 -13.76 -11.46
CA SER A 88 -3.57 -13.61 -10.87
C SER A 88 -2.73 -12.51 -11.52
N HIS A 89 -2.91 -12.30 -12.83
CA HIS A 89 -2.26 -11.22 -13.57
C HIS A 89 -2.70 -9.81 -13.13
N ALA A 90 -3.87 -9.69 -12.52
CA ALA A 90 -4.38 -8.46 -11.92
C ALA A 90 -4.17 -8.41 -10.39
N TYR A 91 -3.98 -9.55 -9.74
CA TYR A 91 -3.72 -9.66 -8.30
C TYR A 91 -2.22 -9.68 -7.98
N GLN A 92 -1.53 -8.62 -8.42
CA GLN A 92 -0.10 -8.42 -8.23
C GLN A 92 0.21 -6.92 -8.20
N TYR A 93 1.40 -6.52 -7.75
CA TYR A 93 1.82 -5.13 -7.85
C TYR A 93 2.13 -4.74 -9.28
N THR A 94 1.69 -3.55 -9.67
CA THR A 94 1.94 -2.96 -10.99
C THR A 94 3.43 -2.74 -11.28
N PHE A 95 4.25 -2.60 -10.25
CA PHE A 95 5.71 -2.43 -10.35
C PHE A 95 6.49 -3.75 -10.20
N ALA A 96 5.83 -4.88 -9.94
CA ALA A 96 6.47 -6.16 -9.74
C ALA A 96 5.62 -7.30 -10.30
N SER A 97 5.45 -7.34 -11.62
CA SER A 97 4.69 -8.40 -12.28
C SER A 97 5.40 -9.75 -12.22
N ASN A 98 4.62 -10.81 -12.05
CA ASN A 98 5.02 -12.20 -12.18
C ASN A 98 4.41 -12.78 -13.48
N PRO A 99 5.23 -13.17 -14.47
CA PRO A 99 4.74 -13.81 -15.70
C PRO A 99 4.48 -15.31 -15.53
N ASP A 100 4.97 -15.91 -14.45
CA ASP A 100 5.03 -17.37 -14.26
C ASP A 100 3.88 -17.92 -13.39
N TRP A 101 2.76 -17.20 -13.34
CA TRP A 101 1.56 -17.69 -12.63
C TRP A 101 1.11 -19.03 -13.18
N SER A 102 0.94 -20.02 -12.30
CA SER A 102 0.59 -21.40 -12.68
C SER A 102 -0.81 -21.53 -13.28
N SER A 103 -1.70 -20.59 -12.97
CA SER A 103 -3.08 -20.60 -13.44
C SER A 103 -3.70 -19.20 -13.46
N HIS A 104 -4.88 -19.07 -14.07
CA HIS A 104 -5.64 -17.81 -14.09
C HIS A 104 -6.06 -17.36 -12.68
N PHE A 105 -6.34 -18.31 -11.78
CA PHE A 105 -6.69 -18.11 -10.37
C PHE A 105 -5.74 -18.93 -9.48
N SER A 106 -4.57 -18.35 -9.21
CA SER A 106 -3.48 -19.03 -8.52
C SER A 106 -3.85 -19.41 -7.08
N PRO A 107 -3.40 -20.57 -6.61
CA PRO A 107 -3.65 -21.04 -5.25
C PRO A 107 -2.93 -20.18 -4.21
N ALA A 108 -3.46 -20.15 -2.99
CA ALA A 108 -2.94 -19.33 -1.88
C ALA A 108 -1.43 -19.48 -1.60
N PRO A 109 -0.83 -20.69 -1.66
CA PRO A 109 0.62 -20.82 -1.46
C PRO A 109 1.45 -20.08 -2.52
N GLU A 110 0.99 -20.04 -3.77
CA GLU A 110 1.70 -19.33 -4.84
C GLU A 110 1.61 -17.81 -4.65
N ILE A 111 0.42 -17.33 -4.26
CA ILE A 111 0.21 -15.90 -3.94
C ILE A 111 1.05 -15.48 -2.74
N PHE A 112 1.16 -16.34 -1.71
CA PHE A 112 2.04 -16.12 -0.57
C PHE A 112 3.50 -15.97 -1.01
N THR A 113 4.00 -16.92 -1.81
CA THR A 113 5.37 -16.89 -2.34
C THR A 113 5.62 -15.61 -3.11
N TYR A 114 4.70 -15.20 -3.99
CA TYR A 114 4.83 -13.94 -4.72
C TYR A 114 5.04 -12.72 -3.81
N PHE A 115 4.21 -12.54 -2.77
CA PHE A 115 4.36 -11.38 -1.88
C PHE A 115 5.63 -11.46 -1.02
N ARG A 116 6.02 -12.66 -0.60
CA ARG A 116 7.28 -12.90 0.12
C ARG A 116 8.48 -12.54 -0.74
N ASP A 117 8.51 -13.00 -1.98
CA ASP A 117 9.58 -12.74 -2.94
C ASP A 117 9.68 -11.24 -3.27
N VAL A 118 8.54 -10.55 -3.38
CA VAL A 118 8.54 -9.09 -3.53
C VAL A 118 9.13 -8.41 -2.29
N ALA A 119 8.73 -8.83 -1.08
CA ALA A 119 9.29 -8.25 0.14
C ALA A 119 10.81 -8.46 0.24
N GLU A 120 11.32 -9.62 -0.19
CA GLU A 120 12.75 -9.90 -0.26
C GLU A 120 13.46 -9.06 -1.34
N LYS A 121 12.90 -9.02 -2.56
CA LYS A 121 13.46 -8.27 -3.70
C LYS A 121 13.64 -6.79 -3.42
N PHE A 122 12.71 -6.18 -2.69
CA PHE A 122 12.77 -4.76 -2.33
C PHE A 122 13.36 -4.53 -0.94
N GLN A 123 14.01 -5.54 -0.34
CA GLN A 123 14.68 -5.46 0.96
C GLN A 123 13.75 -5.01 2.10
N VAL A 124 12.45 -5.26 1.98
CA VAL A 124 11.47 -4.87 3.00
C VAL A 124 11.65 -5.70 4.27
N LEU A 125 12.10 -6.96 4.14
CA LEU A 125 12.20 -7.91 5.26
C LEU A 125 13.07 -7.39 6.42
N GLU A 126 14.09 -6.58 6.15
CA GLU A 126 14.97 -6.03 7.20
C GLU A 126 14.29 -4.98 8.10
N HIS A 127 13.17 -4.41 7.63
CA HIS A 127 12.37 -3.45 8.38
C HIS A 127 11.23 -4.09 9.18
N ILE A 128 11.12 -5.42 9.16
CA ILE A 128 10.01 -6.16 9.76
C ILE A 128 10.42 -6.81 11.07
N ARG A 129 9.65 -6.52 12.12
CA ARG A 129 9.64 -7.28 13.37
C ARG A 129 8.50 -8.29 13.33
N LEU A 130 8.87 -9.53 13.02
CA LEU A 130 7.98 -10.69 13.04
C LEU A 130 7.64 -11.08 14.49
N ASN A 131 6.62 -11.93 14.66
CA ASN A 131 6.11 -12.40 15.95
C ASN A 131 5.78 -11.26 16.95
N SER A 132 5.43 -10.09 16.42
CA SER A 132 5.24 -8.85 17.18
C SER A 132 3.87 -8.28 16.92
N ARG A 133 2.93 -8.57 17.82
CA ARG A 133 1.55 -8.08 17.73
C ARG A 133 1.40 -6.72 18.40
N ILE A 134 0.97 -5.72 17.64
CA ILE A 134 0.50 -4.44 18.21
C ILE A 134 -0.83 -4.68 18.91
N THR A 135 -0.92 -4.30 20.20
CA THR A 135 -2.13 -4.47 21.02
C THR A 135 -2.93 -3.19 21.20
N SER A 136 -2.28 -2.03 21.11
CA SER A 136 -2.95 -0.73 21.19
C SER A 136 -2.09 0.37 20.58
N SER A 137 -2.74 1.44 20.14
CA SER A 137 -2.13 2.73 19.84
C SER A 137 -3.00 3.83 20.44
N LYS A 138 -2.36 4.90 20.93
CA LYS A 138 -3.06 6.04 21.50
C LYS A 138 -2.51 7.31 20.91
N TRP A 139 -3.41 8.15 20.42
CA TRP A 139 -3.05 9.49 19.99
C TRP A 139 -2.70 10.36 21.20
N ASN A 140 -1.63 11.15 21.07
CA ASN A 140 -1.26 12.15 22.06
C ASN A 140 -1.50 13.55 21.46
N ALA A 141 -2.60 14.18 21.87
CA ALA A 141 -3.00 15.49 21.37
C ALA A 141 -2.08 16.64 21.83
N GLU A 142 -1.42 16.50 22.99
CA GLU A 142 -0.46 17.52 23.46
C GLU A 142 0.82 17.54 22.63
N ARG A 143 1.15 16.40 22.01
CA ARG A 143 2.31 16.23 21.13
C ARG A 143 1.95 16.22 19.65
N SER A 144 0.68 16.40 19.31
CA SER A 144 0.26 16.57 17.93
C SER A 144 0.52 18.00 17.47
N LYS A 145 1.32 18.14 16.42
CA LYS A 145 1.54 19.41 15.73
C LYS A 145 0.54 19.57 14.60
#